data_AF-A0AA37S3Y0-F1
#
_entry.id   AF-A0AA37S3Y0-F1
#
_cell.length_a   1.000
_cell.length_b   1.000
_cell.length_c   1.000
_cell.angle_alpha   90.00
_cell.angle_beta   90.00
_cell.angle_gamma   90.00
#
_symmetry.space_group_name_H-M   'P 1'
#
loop_
_entity.id
_entity.type
_entity.pdbx_description
1 polymer ?
#
loop_
_entity_poly.entity_id
_entity_poly.type
_entity_poly.pdbx_seq_one_letter_code
_entity_poly.pdbx_strand_id
1 'polypeptide(L)' 'MAKWVLYHTDGCHLCEQAEQLLKPLLSSADELQLIDIMSDDSLILEYQISIPVLKNQQGQQLFWPFTAPQAQQFLAQAE' A
#
# COMPACT_ATOMS: atom_id res chain seq x y z
N MET A 1 10.85 -3.03 11.43
CA MET A 1 10.97 -3.31 9.98
C MET A 1 9.57 -3.20 9.41
N ALA A 2 9.42 -2.53 8.26
CA ALA A 2 8.11 -2.39 7.65
C ALA A 2 7.53 -3.77 7.30
N LYS A 3 6.28 -4.01 7.73
CA LYS A 3 5.52 -5.22 7.43
C LYS A 3 4.76 -5.09 6.12
N TRP A 4 4.44 -3.86 5.73
CA TRP A 4 3.68 -3.56 4.54
C TRP A 4 4.35 -2.48 3.71
N VAL A 5 4.12 -2.55 2.40
CA VAL A 5 4.59 -1.58 1.42
C VAL A 5 3.37 -1.06 0.68
N LEU A 6 3.17 0.26 0.66
CA LEU A 6 2.21 0.91 -0.22
C LEU A 6 2.98 1.50 -1.41
N TYR A 7 2.76 0.94 -2.59
CA TYR A 7 3.23 1.51 -3.84
C TYR A 7 2.31 2.67 -4.22
N HIS A 8 2.90 3.85 -4.38
CA HIS A 8 2.19 5.09 -4.68
C HIS A 8 3.02 5.98 -5.61
N THR A 9 2.48 7.15 -5.95
CA THR A 9 3.22 8.27 -6.55
C THR A 9 2.70 9.57 -5.92
N ASP A 10 3.52 10.62 -5.92
CA ASP A 10 3.06 11.95 -5.52
C ASP A 10 1.98 12.50 -6.48
N GLY A 11 1.08 13.34 -5.98
CA GLY A 11 -0.02 13.92 -6.76
C GLY A 11 -1.17 12.95 -7.10
N CYS A 12 -1.19 11.74 -6.53
CA CYS A 12 -2.26 10.78 -6.76
C CYS A 12 -3.31 10.81 -5.64
N HIS A 13 -4.51 11.35 -5.95
CA HIS A 13 -5.60 11.42 -4.99
C HIS A 13 -6.02 10.05 -4.44
N LEU A 14 -6.00 9.00 -5.28
CA LEU A 14 -6.33 7.64 -4.85
C LEU A 14 -5.35 7.12 -3.80
N CYS A 15 -4.06 7.44 -3.94
CA CYS A 15 -3.03 7.07 -2.97
C CYS A 15 -3.26 7.73 -1.62
N GLU A 16 -3.65 9.00 -1.59
CA GLU A 16 -4.01 9.69 -0.35
C GLU A 16 -5.19 9.01 0.35
N GLN A 17 -6.22 8.60 -0.40
CA GLN A 17 -7.38 7.90 0.15
C GLN A 17 -7.00 6.54 0.74
N ALA A 18 -6.17 5.77 0.04
CA ALA A 18 -5.67 4.48 0.52
C ALA A 18 -4.83 4.64 1.80
N GLU A 19 -3.93 5.61 1.84
CA GLU A 19 -3.11 5.91 3.02
C GLU A 19 -3.96 6.34 4.22
N GLN A 20 -4.96 7.19 4.00
CA GLN A 20 -5.91 7.61 5.04
C GLN A 20 -6.73 6.45 5.61
N LEU A 21 -7.04 5.44 4.80
CA LEU A 21 -7.70 4.22 5.26
C LEU A 21 -6.76 3.30 6.04
N LEU A 22 -5.47 3.25 5.69
CA LEU A 22 -4.49 2.37 6.31
C LEU A 22 -3.93 2.93 7.63
N LYS A 23 -3.64 4.23 7.70
CA LYS A 23 -3.11 4.91 8.90
C LYS A 23 -3.79 4.52 10.22
N PRO A 24 -5.13 4.53 10.34
CA PRO A 24 -5.80 4.18 11.60
C PRO A 24 -5.78 2.67 11.91
N LEU A 25 -5.45 1.81 10.95
CA LEU A 25 -5.41 0.36 11.12
C LEU A 25 -4.02 -0.14 11.57
N LEU A 26 -2.99 0.68 11.44
CA LEU A 26 -1.61 0.35 11.81
C LEU A 26 -1.38 0.69 13.29
N SER A 27 -0.61 -0.14 13.99
CA SER A 27 -0.24 0.13 15.39
C SER A 27 0.91 1.14 15.46
N SER A 28 1.74 1.22 14.42
CA SER A 28 2.82 2.21 14.30
C SER A 28 3.08 2.59 12.85
N ALA A 29 3.48 3.84 12.61
CA ALA A 29 3.82 4.33 11.27
C ALA A 29 4.98 3.54 10.63
N ASP A 30 5.91 3.04 11.43
CA ASP A 30 7.04 2.21 10.99
C ASP A 30 6.65 0.84 10.42
N GLU A 31 5.38 0.42 10.54
CA GLU A 31 4.91 -0.83 9.97
C GLU A 31 4.56 -0.71 8.49
N LEU A 32 4.30 0.51 7.99
CA LEU A 32 3.98 0.78 6.58
C LEU A 32 5.08 1.62 5.93
N GLN A 33 5.69 1.06 4.90
CA GLN A 33 6.63 1.77 4.04
C GLN A 33 5.93 2.28 2.80
N LEU A 34 6.14 3.55 2.47
CA LEU A 34 5.69 4.15 1.24
C LEU A 34 6.81 4.04 0.19
N ILE A 35 6.51 3.51 -1.00
CA ILE A 35 7.46 3.45 -2.11
C ILE A 35 6.86 4.19 -3.31
N ASP A 36 7.58 5.19 -3.79
CA ASP A 36 7.24 5.88 -5.02
C ASP A 36 7.62 5.02 -6.24
N ILE A 37 6.62 4.62 -7.03
CA ILE A 37 6.83 3.84 -8.24
C ILE A 37 7.66 4.59 -9.28
N MET A 38 7.66 5.93 -9.25
CA MET A 38 8.45 6.77 -10.16
C MET A 38 9.96 6.67 -9.90
N SER A 39 10.37 6.01 -8.82
CA SER A 39 11.79 5.80 -8.49
C SER A 39 12.43 4.67 -9.30
N ASP A 40 11.65 3.77 -9.91
CA ASP A 40 12.18 2.61 -10.63
C ASP A 40 11.28 2.25 -11.83
N ASP A 41 11.85 2.21 -13.04
CA ASP A 41 11.12 1.90 -14.27
C ASP A 41 10.35 0.56 -14.19
N SER A 42 10.87 -0.42 -13.44
CA SER A 42 10.21 -1.71 -13.25
C SER A 42 8.92 -1.57 -12.45
N LEU A 43 8.90 -0.71 -11.43
CA LEU A 43 7.72 -0.42 -10.63
C LEU A 43 6.68 0.40 -11.42
N ILE A 44 7.15 1.31 -12.28
CA ILE A 44 6.27 2.02 -13.22
C ILE A 44 5.59 1.02 -14.13
N LEU A 45 6.35 0.16 -14.82
CA LEU A 45 5.78 -0.84 -15.73
C LEU A 45 4.79 -1.78 -15.04
N GLU A 46 5.04 -2.13 -13.78
CA GLU A 46 4.18 -3.04 -13.01
C GLU A 46 2.93 -2.36 -12.43
N TYR A 47 3.04 -1.14 -11.92
CA TYR A 47 1.99 -0.52 -11.10
C TYR A 47 1.40 0.80 -11.62
N GLN A 48 1.90 1.38 -12.72
CA GLN A 48 1.45 2.70 -13.21
C GLN A 48 -0.07 2.86 -13.35
N ILE A 49 -0.79 1.78 -13.66
CA ILE A 49 -2.26 1.78 -13.84
C ILE A 49 -3.03 1.20 -12.64
N SER A 50 -2.32 0.71 -11.63
CA SER A 50 -2.89 -0.05 -10.51
C SER A 50 -2.60 0.57 -9.15
N ILE A 51 -1.71 1.55 -9.06
CA ILE A 51 -1.51 2.31 -7.82
C ILE A 51 -2.80 2.99 -7.36
N PRO A 52 -3.08 3.02 -6.05
CA PRO A 52 -2.25 2.48 -4.97
C PRO A 52 -2.35 0.96 -4.80
N VAL A 53 -1.20 0.31 -4.50
CA VAL A 53 -1.13 -1.14 -4.23
C VAL A 53 -0.46 -1.40 -2.89
N LEU A 54 -1.16 -2.08 -1.99
CA LEU A 54 -0.61 -2.52 -0.71
C LEU A 54 -0.02 -3.93 -0.85
N LYS A 55 1.22 -4.14 -0.43
CA LYS A 55 1.91 -5.43 -0.46
C LYS A 55 2.36 -5.83 0.94
N ASN A 56 2.21 -7.10 1.29
CA ASN A 56 2.68 -7.64 2.57
C ASN A 56 4.04 -8.33 2.43
N GLN A 57 4.65 -8.71 3.56
CA GLN A 57 5.94 -9.42 3.57
C GLN A 57 5.91 -10.79 2.87
N GLN A 58 4.73 -11.41 2.78
CA GLN A 58 4.52 -12.68 2.08
C GLN A 58 4.39 -12.50 0.55
N GLY A 59 4.44 -11.26 0.05
CA GLY A 59 4.35 -10.93 -1.37
C GLY A 59 2.92 -10.85 -1.91
N GLN A 60 1.89 -11.03 -1.06
CA GLN A 60 0.51 -10.81 -1.47
C GLN A 60 0.24 -9.32 -1.68
N GLN A 61 -0.71 -9.02 -2.54
CA GLN A 61 -1.02 -7.65 -2.96
C GLN A 61 -2.52 -7.39 -2.87
N LEU A 62 -2.86 -6.22 -2.35
CA LEU A 62 -4.20 -5.68 -2.29
C LEU A 62 -4.24 -4.42 -3.15
N PHE A 63 -4.97 -4.52 -4.25
CA PHE A 63 -5.14 -3.45 -5.23
C PHE A 63 -6.31 -2.56 -4.84
N TRP A 64 -6.13 -1.25 -5.02
CA TRP A 64 -7.24 -0.31 -4.90
C TRP A 64 -8.28 -0.53 -6.01
N PRO A 65 -9.58 -0.31 -5.76
CA PRO A 65 -10.20 0.15 -4.50
C PRO A 65 -10.43 -0.97 -3.48
N PHE A 66 -10.11 -0.68 -2.22
CA PHE A 66 -10.41 -1.56 -1.08
C PHE A 66 -11.07 -0.77 0.06
N THR A 67 -11.82 -1.49 0.90
CA THR A 67 -12.50 -0.92 2.07
C THR A 67 -11.68 -1.13 3.34
N ALA A 68 -11.96 -0.37 4.40
CA ALA A 68 -11.33 -0.56 5.71
C ALA A 68 -11.34 -2.02 6.23
N PRO A 69 -12.47 -2.78 6.17
CA PRO A 69 -12.44 -4.18 6.60
C PRO A 69 -11.56 -5.07 5.71
N GLN A 70 -11.48 -4.82 4.41
CA GLN A 70 -10.59 -5.57 3.51
C GLN A 70 -9.12 -5.29 3.84
N ALA A 71 -8.77 -4.01 4.05
CA ALA A 71 -7.45 -3.61 4.49
C ALA A 71 -7.10 -4.24 5.85
N GLN A 72 -8.01 -4.20 6.82
CA GLN A 72 -7.80 -4.79 8.15
C GLN A 72 -7.58 -6.30 8.08
N GLN A 73 -8.36 -7.03 7.27
CA GLN A 73 -8.14 -8.46 7.05
C GLN A 73 -6.79 -8.73 6.40
N PHE A 74 -6.39 -7.91 5.42
CA PHE A 74 -5.11 -8.06 4.75
C PHE A 74 -3.92 -7.80 5.68
N LEU A 75 -4.02 -6.78 6.55
CA LEU A 75 -3.02 -6.49 7.57
C LEU A 75 -2.90 -7.66 8.57
N ALA A 76 -4.03 -8.20 9.04
CA ALA A 76 -4.05 -9.32 9.97
C ALA A 76 -3.50 -10.65 9.40
N GLN A 77 -3.52 -10.85 8.08
CA GLN A 77 -2.96 -12.05 7.44
C GLN A 77 -1.42 -12.08 7.41
N ALA A 78 -0.80 -10.92 7.63
CA ALA A 78 0.65 -10.71 7.51
C ALA A 78 1.32 -10.42 8.86
N GLU A 79 0.59 -10.59 9.96
CA GLU A 79 1.05 -10.40 11.33
C GLU A 79 1.86 -11.60 11.85
#